data_AF-A0A382UWL2-F1
#
_entry.id   AF-A0A382UWL2-F1
#
_cell.length_a   1.000
_cell.length_b   1.000
_cell.length_c   1.000
_cell.angle_alpha   90.00
_cell.angle_beta   90.00
_cell.angle_gamma   90.00
#
_symmetry.space_group_name_H-M   'P 1'
#
loop_
_entity.id
_entity.type
_entity.pdbx_description
1 polymer ?
#
loop_
_entity_poly.entity_id
_entity_poly.type
_entity_poly.pdbx_seq_one_letter_code
_entity_poly.pdbx_strand_id
1 'polypeptide(L)'
;MTINDDERRLIVDTYVSHIAGRIPVIVGTMNAHTPTAVRYSSEAQELGADGLMILPPYYYTPTDDEIFKYFAAISQAVSIPIMLYNNPVTSNVDMSAELVARMCRAFENVRYIKESSQDLGRVRDVIE
;
A
#
# COMPACT_ATOMS: atom_id res chain seq x y z
N MET A 1 0.43 -14.80 7.20
CA MET A 1 0.75 -13.73 8.18
C MET A 1 0.72 -14.37 9.55
N THR A 2 1.82 -14.28 10.30
CA THR A 2 2.02 -14.96 11.60
C THR A 2 1.99 -14.00 12.80
N ILE A 3 1.73 -12.71 12.54
CA ILE A 3 1.60 -11.67 13.58
C ILE A 3 0.11 -11.36 13.79
N ASN A 4 -0.29 -11.14 15.04
CA ASN A 4 -1.64 -10.70 15.39
C ASN A 4 -1.77 -9.17 15.37
N ASP A 5 -2.98 -8.67 15.64
CA ASP A 5 -3.29 -7.23 15.59
C ASP A 5 -2.55 -6.42 16.66
N ASP A 6 -2.42 -6.95 17.88
CA ASP A 6 -1.71 -6.29 18.97
C ASP A 6 -0.21 -6.20 18.68
N GLU A 7 0.38 -7.29 18.15
CA GLU A 7 1.78 -7.33 17.71
C GLU A 7 2.03 -6.35 16.57
N ARG A 8 1.12 -6.28 15.58
CA ARG A 8 1.22 -5.30 14.49
C ARG A 8 1.22 -3.89 15.02
N ARG A 9 0.27 -3.55 15.90
CA ARG A 9 0.16 -2.22 16.51
C ARG A 9 1.44 -1.88 17.29
N LEU A 10 1.91 -2.81 18.12
CA LEU A 10 3.12 -2.66 18.92
C LEU A 10 4.36 -2.42 18.04
N ILE A 11 4.50 -3.17 16.93
CA ILE A 11 5.60 -2.99 15.98
C ILE A 11 5.56 -1.56 15.44
N VAL A 12 4.43 -1.11 14.90
CA VAL A 12 4.32 0.23 14.31
C VAL A 12 4.64 1.31 15.34
N ASP A 13 4.00 1.26 16.52
CA ASP A 13 4.22 2.21 17.60
C ASP A 13 5.68 2.27 18.06
N THR A 14 6.31 1.11 18.23
CA THR A 14 7.72 1.00 18.63
C THR A 14 8.64 1.66 17.62
N TYR A 15 8.45 1.37 16.33
CA TYR A 15 9.30 1.93 15.28
C TYR A 15 9.09 3.44 15.10
N VAL A 16 7.84 3.90 15.06
CA VAL A 16 7.55 5.34 14.91
C VAL A 16 8.09 6.12 16.11
N SER A 17 7.80 5.66 17.33
CA SER A 17 8.30 6.28 18.56
C SER A 17 9.82 6.26 18.66
N HIS A 18 10.46 5.15 18.27
CA HIS A 18 11.91 5.08 18.25
C HIS A 18 12.49 6.07 17.25
N ILE A 19 11.98 6.12 16.01
CA ILE A 19 12.52 6.97 14.95
C ILE A 19 12.33 8.46 15.28
N ALA A 20 11.21 8.83 15.92
CA ALA A 20 10.98 10.18 16.43
C ALA A 20 11.21 11.27 15.36
N GLY A 21 10.70 11.04 14.14
CA GLY A 21 10.78 11.99 13.03
C GLY A 21 12.17 12.16 12.39
N ARG A 22 13.17 11.35 12.76
CA ARG A 22 14.53 11.45 12.19
C ARG A 22 14.60 11.05 10.72
N ILE A 23 13.75 10.11 10.30
CA ILE A 23 13.57 9.68 8.90
C ILE A 23 12.11 9.27 8.68
N PRO A 24 11.60 9.28 7.43
CA PRO A 24 10.24 8.82 7.15
C PRO A 24 10.04 7.33 7.46
N VAL A 25 8.90 6.98 8.04
CA VAL A 25 8.47 5.60 8.32
C VAL A 25 7.29 5.23 7.41
N ILE A 26 7.52 4.29 6.49
CA ILE A 26 6.47 3.75 5.61
C ILE A 26 6.00 2.40 6.15
N VAL A 27 4.71 2.27 6.43
CA VAL A 27 4.13 1.07 7.06
C VAL A 27 3.36 0.22 6.05
N GLY A 28 3.62 -1.09 6.06
CA GLY A 28 2.86 -2.04 5.27
C GLY A 28 1.51 -2.41 5.91
N THR A 29 0.39 -1.95 5.33
CA THR A 29 -0.96 -2.16 5.88
C THR A 29 -1.91 -2.96 4.98
N MET A 30 -1.38 -3.61 3.94
CA MET A 30 -2.16 -4.49 3.05
C MET A 30 -2.79 -5.69 3.78
N ASN A 31 -3.93 -6.14 3.27
CA ASN A 31 -4.66 -7.33 3.71
C ASN A 31 -5.61 -7.77 2.58
N ALA A 32 -5.87 -9.08 2.46
CA ALA A 32 -6.84 -9.60 1.48
C ALA A 32 -8.29 -9.18 1.77
N HIS A 33 -8.60 -8.81 3.02
CA HIS A 33 -9.90 -8.28 3.43
C HIS A 33 -9.85 -6.74 3.47
N THR A 34 -10.58 -6.07 2.56
CA THR A 34 -10.56 -4.60 2.40
C THR A 34 -10.83 -3.83 3.69
N PRO A 35 -11.88 -4.13 4.49
CA PRO A 35 -12.12 -3.42 5.76
C PRO A 35 -10.94 -3.51 6.73
N THR A 36 -10.22 -4.64 6.74
CA THR A 36 -9.04 -4.81 7.58
C THR A 36 -7.87 -3.98 7.06
N ALA A 37 -7.65 -3.92 5.74
CA ALA A 37 -6.61 -3.07 5.17
C ALA A 37 -6.86 -1.58 5.43
N VAL A 38 -8.13 -1.14 5.33
CA VAL A 38 -8.56 0.21 5.69
C VAL A 38 -8.24 0.50 7.16
N ARG A 39 -8.67 -0.38 8.07
CA ARG A 39 -8.40 -0.23 9.51
C ARG A 39 -6.91 -0.15 9.82
N TYR A 40 -6.10 -1.08 9.30
CA TYR A 40 -4.65 -1.05 9.52
C TYR A 40 -3.99 0.22 8.98
N SER A 41 -4.50 0.75 7.87
CA SER A 41 -4.01 1.99 7.26
C SER A 41 -4.31 3.20 8.15
N SER A 42 -5.54 3.32 8.65
CA SER A 42 -5.92 4.38 9.59
C SER A 42 -5.15 4.27 10.91
N GLU A 43 -5.01 3.07 11.48
CA GLU A 43 -4.22 2.83 12.69
C GLU A 43 -2.75 3.22 12.50
N ALA A 44 -2.13 2.89 11.36
CA ALA A 44 -0.76 3.28 11.07
C ALA A 44 -0.60 4.81 10.99
N GLN A 45 -1.55 5.51 10.37
CA GLN A 45 -1.56 6.97 10.35
C GLN A 45 -1.71 7.56 11.75
N GLU A 46 -2.64 7.04 12.57
CA GLU A 46 -2.85 7.49 13.95
C GLU A 46 -1.60 7.32 14.81
N LEU A 47 -0.82 6.26 14.55
CA LEU A 47 0.45 6.01 15.23
C LEU A 47 1.61 6.85 14.70
N GLY A 48 1.39 7.70 13.69
CA GLY A 48 2.39 8.63 13.16
C GLY A 48 3.22 8.11 12.00
N ALA A 49 2.74 7.12 11.24
CA ALA A 49 3.40 6.73 9.99
C ALA A 49 3.41 7.89 8.98
N ASP A 50 4.53 8.07 8.27
CA ASP A 50 4.68 9.10 7.23
C ASP A 50 4.11 8.66 5.88
N GLY A 51 3.83 7.37 5.72
CA GLY A 51 3.21 6.82 4.53
C GLY A 51 2.87 5.34 4.66
N LEU A 52 2.16 4.84 3.66
CA LEU A 52 1.71 3.46 3.58
C LEU A 52 2.34 2.75 2.39
N MET A 53 2.59 1.46 2.51
CA MET A 53 2.97 0.60 1.38
C MET A 53 1.93 -0.50 1.20
N ILE A 54 1.28 -0.52 0.05
CA ILE A 54 0.07 -1.34 -0.19
C ILE A 54 0.22 -2.18 -1.45
N LEU A 55 0.09 -3.49 -1.27
CA LEU A 55 0.02 -4.49 -2.33
C LEU A 55 -1.46 -4.85 -2.59
N PRO A 56 -1.89 -5.12 -3.84
CA PRO A 56 -3.27 -5.55 -4.11
C PRO A 56 -3.67 -6.82 -3.35
N PRO A 57 -4.98 -7.10 -3.17
CA PRO A 57 -5.42 -8.36 -2.56
C PRO A 57 -4.81 -9.58 -3.27
N TYR A 58 -4.17 -10.46 -2.50
CA TYR A 58 -3.30 -11.54 -3.02
C TYR A 58 -3.83 -12.96 -2.74
N TYR A 59 -5.00 -13.08 -2.12
CA TYR A 59 -5.62 -14.39 -1.85
C TYR A 59 -6.39 -14.94 -3.07
N TYR A 60 -6.79 -14.06 -3.97
CA TYR A 60 -7.54 -14.36 -5.19
C TYR A 60 -6.96 -13.53 -6.35
N THR A 61 -7.53 -13.67 -7.54
CA THR A 61 -7.17 -12.88 -8.72
C THR A 61 -8.19 -11.75 -8.89
N PRO A 62 -8.01 -10.57 -8.26
CA PRO A 62 -8.91 -9.44 -8.43
C PRO A 62 -8.83 -8.89 -9.87
N THR A 63 -9.95 -8.34 -10.32
CA THR A 63 -10.00 -7.48 -11.50
C THR A 63 -9.41 -6.10 -11.21
N ASP A 64 -9.00 -5.38 -12.26
CA ASP A 64 -8.51 -4.00 -12.16
C ASP A 64 -9.48 -3.07 -11.43
N ASP A 65 -10.79 -3.25 -11.63
CA ASP A 65 -11.83 -2.48 -10.94
C ASP A 65 -11.95 -2.82 -9.44
N GLU A 66 -11.72 -4.07 -9.06
CA GLU A 66 -11.66 -4.48 -7.65
C GLU A 66 -10.41 -3.94 -6.97
N ILE A 67 -9.26 -3.99 -7.65
CA ILE A 67 -8.02 -3.35 -7.18
C ILE A 67 -8.25 -1.84 -7.00
N PHE A 68 -8.83 -1.18 -8.00
CA PHE A 68 -9.12 0.25 -7.94
C PHE A 68 -10.02 0.60 -6.74
N LYS A 69 -11.09 -0.17 -6.50
CA LYS A 69 -12.00 0.02 -5.35
C LYS A 69 -11.31 -0.25 -4.01
N TYR A 70 -10.41 -1.24 -3.96
CA TYR A 70 -9.59 -1.53 -2.79
C TYR A 70 -8.70 -0.33 -2.42
N PHE A 71 -7.97 0.22 -3.39
CA PHE A 71 -7.17 1.42 -3.18
C PHE A 71 -8.01 2.67 -2.90
N ALA A 72 -9.19 2.82 -3.52
CA ALA A 72 -10.11 3.91 -3.22
C ALA A 72 -10.55 3.90 -1.75
N ALA A 73 -10.92 2.72 -1.22
CA ALA A 73 -11.35 2.59 0.16
C ALA A 73 -10.24 2.96 1.16
N ILE A 74 -9.00 2.55 0.88
CA ILE A 74 -7.84 2.91 1.72
C ILE A 74 -7.52 4.40 1.58
N SER A 75 -7.45 4.91 0.35
CA SER A 75 -7.16 6.31 0.03
C SER A 75 -8.12 7.28 0.71
N GLN A 76 -9.41 6.96 0.78
CA GLN A 76 -10.43 7.78 1.45
C GLN A 76 -10.31 7.80 2.98
N ALA A 77 -9.64 6.81 3.58
CA ALA A 77 -9.56 6.66 5.04
C ALA A 77 -8.31 7.32 5.66
N VAL A 78 -7.38 7.82 4.83
CA VAL A 78 -6.08 8.35 5.26
C VAL A 78 -5.71 9.59 4.44
N SER A 79 -4.96 10.50 5.06
CA SER A 79 -4.38 11.68 4.39
C SER A 79 -2.90 11.51 4.05
N ILE A 80 -2.20 10.54 4.67
CA ILE A 80 -0.78 10.28 4.40
C ILE A 80 -0.57 9.62 3.03
N PRO A 81 0.62 9.81 2.40
CA PRO A 81 0.94 9.22 1.12
C PRO A 81 0.85 7.68 1.09
N ILE A 82 0.37 7.15 -0.03
CA ILE A 82 0.30 5.73 -0.36
C ILE A 82 1.34 5.43 -1.44
N MET A 83 2.19 4.45 -1.14
CA MET A 83 3.08 3.77 -2.07
C MET A 83 2.39 2.51 -2.59
N LEU A 84 2.08 2.48 -3.88
CA LEU A 84 1.67 1.26 -4.56
C LEU A 84 2.82 0.25 -4.49
N TYR A 85 2.54 -1.01 -4.23
CA TYR A 85 3.54 -2.07 -4.26
C TYR A 85 3.14 -3.14 -5.27
N ASN A 86 3.75 -3.10 -6.45
CA ASN A 86 3.57 -4.11 -7.48
C ASN A 86 4.59 -5.23 -7.29
N ASN A 87 4.15 -6.43 -6.94
CA ASN A 87 5.01 -7.61 -6.82
C ASN A 87 4.25 -8.87 -7.23
N PRO A 88 4.06 -9.11 -8.55
CA PRO A 88 3.40 -10.31 -9.05
C PRO A 88 4.14 -11.60 -8.68
N VAL A 89 5.45 -11.55 -8.43
CA VAL A 89 6.25 -12.74 -8.06
C VAL A 89 5.77 -13.35 -6.74
N THR A 90 5.35 -12.52 -5.78
CA THR A 90 4.85 -13.00 -4.49
C THR A 90 3.34 -12.95 -4.35
N SER A 91 2.68 -12.00 -5.02
CA SER A 91 1.22 -11.80 -4.90
C SER A 91 0.42 -12.56 -5.95
N ASN A 92 1.06 -12.98 -7.05
CA ASN A 92 0.40 -13.50 -8.25
C ASN A 92 -0.64 -12.53 -8.87
N VAL A 93 -0.53 -11.23 -8.54
CA VAL A 93 -1.36 -10.14 -9.07
C VAL A 93 -0.43 -9.07 -9.61
N ASP A 94 -0.56 -8.76 -10.90
CA ASP A 94 0.21 -7.72 -11.55
C ASP A 94 -0.66 -6.46 -11.73
N MET A 95 -0.14 -5.30 -11.33
CA MET A 95 -0.75 -4.00 -11.61
C MET A 95 -0.09 -3.41 -12.87
N SER A 96 -0.85 -3.36 -13.96
CA SER A 96 -0.40 -2.75 -15.21
C SER A 96 -0.05 -1.26 -15.04
N ALA A 97 0.80 -0.73 -15.90
CA ALA A 97 1.10 0.71 -15.92
C ALA A 97 -0.16 1.56 -16.12
N GLU A 98 -1.12 1.08 -16.93
CA GLU A 98 -2.42 1.73 -17.12
C GLU A 98 -3.22 1.81 -15.82
N LEU A 99 -3.30 0.72 -15.05
CA LEU A 99 -3.98 0.70 -13.76
C LEU A 99 -3.27 1.63 -12.75
N VAL A 100 -1.94 1.59 -12.70
CA VAL A 100 -1.14 2.51 -11.87
C VAL A 100 -1.46 3.95 -12.21
N ALA A 101 -1.44 4.33 -13.49
CA ALA A 101 -1.72 5.68 -13.93
C ALA A 101 -3.17 6.10 -13.63
N ARG A 102 -4.14 5.18 -13.75
CA ARG A 102 -5.53 5.39 -13.34
C ARG A 102 -5.64 5.71 -11.85
N MET A 103 -4.92 4.99 -11.00
CA MET A 103 -4.91 5.22 -9.55
C MET A 103 -4.24 6.56 -9.18
N CYS A 104 -3.08 6.87 -9.75
CA CYS A 104 -2.38 8.15 -9.54
C CYS A 104 -3.23 9.36 -9.96
N ARG A 105 -4.03 9.24 -11.03
CA ARG A 105 -4.95 10.30 -11.47
C ARG A 105 -6.17 10.46 -10.57
N ALA A 106 -6.64 9.36 -9.97
CA ALA A 106 -7.87 9.36 -9.17
C ALA A 106 -7.64 9.73 -7.69
N PHE A 107 -6.45 9.43 -7.15
CA PHE A 107 -6.18 9.51 -5.71
C PHE A 107 -5.00 10.44 -5.42
N GLU A 108 -5.26 11.59 -4.81
CA GLU A 108 -4.23 12.61 -4.54
C GLU A 108 -3.13 12.13 -3.58
N ASN A 109 -3.40 11.14 -2.74
CA ASN A 109 -2.43 10.59 -1.80
C ASN A 109 -1.64 9.40 -2.38
N VAL A 110 -1.96 8.90 -3.57
CA VAL A 110 -1.11 7.90 -4.26
C VAL A 110 0.05 8.62 -4.94
N ARG A 111 1.25 8.50 -4.37
CA ARG A 111 2.41 9.34 -4.75
C ARG A 111 3.64 8.55 -5.18
N TYR A 112 3.70 7.26 -4.83
CA TYR A 112 4.88 6.45 -5.04
C TYR A 112 4.51 5.06 -5.55
N ILE A 113 5.47 4.39 -6.18
CA ILE A 113 5.39 2.98 -6.52
C ILE A 113 6.69 2.27 -6.15
N LYS A 114 6.56 1.12 -5.50
CA LYS A 114 7.59 0.10 -5.40
C LYS A 114 7.30 -0.94 -6.48
N GLU A 115 8.09 -0.90 -7.54
CA GLU A 115 8.01 -1.85 -8.65
C GLU A 115 8.91 -3.07 -8.34
N SER A 116 8.34 -4.26 -8.32
CA SER A 116 9.04 -5.53 -8.07
C SER A 116 8.53 -6.66 -8.97
N SER A 117 8.06 -6.32 -10.17
CA SER A 117 7.70 -7.27 -11.22
C SER A 117 8.92 -7.96 -11.86
N GLN A 118 10.11 -7.39 -11.67
CA GLN A 118 11.35 -7.75 -12.37
C GLN A 118 11.35 -7.39 -13.87
N ASP A 119 10.31 -6.71 -14.34
CA ASP A 119 10.25 -6.14 -15.68
C ASP A 119 10.82 -4.71 -15.68
N LEU A 120 12.03 -4.54 -16.22
CA LEU A 120 12.64 -3.22 -16.35
C LEU A 120 11.86 -2.31 -17.30
N GLY A 121 11.15 -2.87 -18.29
CA GLY A 121 10.26 -2.12 -19.17
C GLY A 121 9.12 -1.46 -18.40
N ARG A 122 8.58 -2.15 -17.38
CA ARG A 122 7.53 -1.61 -16.51
C ARG A 122 7.90 -0.29 -15.85
N VAL A 123 9.17 -0.11 -15.47
CA VAL A 123 9.64 1.15 -14.86
C VAL A 123 9.49 2.32 -15.83
N ARG A 124 9.84 2.12 -17.11
CA ARG A 124 9.65 3.12 -18.16
C ARG A 124 8.16 3.41 -18.36
N ASP A 125 7.36 2.36 -18.50
CA ASP A 125 5.93 2.48 -18.80
C ASP A 125 5.14 3.21 -17.70
N VAL A 126 5.59 3.16 -16.45
CA VAL A 126 4.96 3.88 -15.33
C VAL A 126 5.39 5.36 -15.27
N ILE A 127 6.55 5.72 -15.83
CA ILE A 127 7.08 7.08 -15.84
C ILE A 127 6.50 7.91 -17.00
N GLU A 128 6.27 7.29 -18.16
CA GLU A 128 5.71 7.91 -19.37
C GLU A 128 4.19 8.13 -19.30
#